data_AF-A0A1S1HD12-F1
#
_entry.id   AF-A0A1S1HD12-F1
#
_cell.length_a   1.000
_cell.length_b   1.000
_cell.length_c   1.000
_cell.angle_alpha   90.00
_cell.angle_beta   90.00
_cell.angle_gamma   90.00
#
_symmetry.space_group_name_H-M   'P 1'
#
loop_
_entity.id
_entity.type
_entity.pdbx_description
1 polymer ?
#
loop_
_entity_poly.entity_id
_entity_poly.type
_entity_poly.pdbx_seq_one_letter_code
_entity_poly.pdbx_strand_id
1 'polypeptide(L)'
;MQSRYIEAAVNGVLIAGLYLPNGNPRPGPKFDYKLRWFDRLQAHLASLIDLEAPVIVAGDFNVMPTDIDVYAPERWREDALFASEVRKAWQRLLDQGWTDAIRLLHPTETIYTFWKYWRRSFERNAGLRIGHFLFNPPALDRLLAGEVDTRPRGWDKTSDHAPVWIEFGD
;
A
#
# COMPACT_ATOMS: atom_id res chain seq x y z
N MET A 1 14.20 15.21 8.65
CA MET A 1 14.15 14.03 7.75
C MET A 1 13.38 12.94 8.47
N GLN A 2 12.48 12.19 7.83
CA GLN A 2 11.70 11.11 8.47
C GLN A 2 12.13 9.76 7.89
N SER A 3 12.45 8.79 8.74
CA SER A 3 12.77 7.42 8.34
C SER A 3 11.49 6.71 7.89
N ARG A 4 11.31 6.59 6.58
CA ARG A 4 10.06 6.10 5.95
C ARG A 4 10.30 5.15 4.79
N TYR A 5 11.56 4.91 4.45
CA TYR A 5 11.94 4.13 3.30
C TYR A 5 13.28 3.45 3.59
N ILE A 6 13.39 2.18 3.24
CA ILE A 6 14.61 1.39 3.32
C ILE A 6 14.60 0.35 2.21
N GLU A 7 15.76 0.06 1.64
CA GLU A 7 15.94 -0.94 0.60
C GLU A 7 17.04 -1.92 1.01
N ALA A 8 16.89 -3.17 0.60
CA ALA A 8 17.94 -4.16 0.69
C ALA A 8 17.87 -5.10 -0.52
N ALA A 9 19.04 -5.47 -1.04
CA ALA A 9 19.16 -6.58 -1.98
C ALA A 9 19.27 -7.88 -1.17
N VAL A 10 18.33 -8.80 -1.37
CA VAL A 10 18.27 -10.10 -0.69
C VAL A 10 18.09 -11.17 -1.75
N ASN A 11 19.05 -12.08 -1.87
CA ASN A 11 19.03 -13.20 -2.83
C ASN A 11 18.71 -12.77 -4.27
N GLY A 12 19.26 -11.63 -4.72
CA GLY A 12 19.05 -11.12 -6.08
C GLY A 12 17.74 -10.35 -6.30
N VAL A 13 16.93 -10.14 -5.25
CA VAL A 13 15.71 -9.32 -5.28
C VAL A 13 15.96 -8.02 -4.53
N LEU A 14 15.58 -6.88 -5.12
CA LEU A 14 15.58 -5.60 -4.42
C LEU A 14 14.23 -5.43 -3.68
N ILE A 15 14.28 -5.40 -2.34
CA ILE A 15 13.08 -5.28 -1.51
C ILE A 15 13.12 -3.92 -0.81
N ALA A 16 12.08 -3.12 -1.04
CA ALA A 16 11.87 -1.83 -0.39
C ALA A 16 10.76 -1.91 0.66
N GLY A 17 11.05 -1.44 1.87
CA GLY A 17 10.08 -1.22 2.94
C GLY A 17 9.64 0.24 2.99
N LEU A 18 8.33 0.50 2.95
CA LEU A 18 7.74 1.83 2.90
C LEU A 18 6.77 2.11 4.06
N TYR A 19 6.87 3.29 4.65
CA TYR A 19 5.83 3.88 5.51
C TYR A 19 5.51 5.32 5.06
N LEU A 20 4.57 5.44 4.12
CA LEU A 20 4.23 6.73 3.49
C LEU A 20 3.47 7.63 4.48
N PRO A 21 3.68 8.96 4.47
CA PRO A 21 2.96 9.87 5.38
C PRO A 21 1.42 9.75 5.29
N ASN A 22 0.76 9.58 6.43
CA ASN A 22 -0.71 9.53 6.52
C ASN A 22 -1.39 10.76 5.89
N GLY A 23 -0.94 11.97 6.26
CA GLY A 23 -1.38 13.23 5.66
C GLY A 23 -2.58 13.91 6.33
N ASN A 24 -3.29 13.26 7.26
CA ASN A 24 -4.41 13.91 7.96
C ASN A 24 -3.94 14.94 9.02
N PRO A 25 -4.73 15.99 9.29
CA PRO A 25 -5.97 16.36 8.58
C PRO A 25 -5.70 16.98 7.19
N ARG A 26 -6.69 16.89 6.31
CA ARG A 26 -6.74 17.54 4.99
C ARG A 26 -7.87 18.60 4.97
N PRO A 27 -7.67 19.76 4.32
CA PRO A 27 -6.40 20.26 3.77
C PRO A 27 -5.43 20.69 4.89
N GLY A 28 -4.15 20.88 4.55
CA GLY A 28 -3.16 21.41 5.48
C GLY A 28 -1.73 20.92 5.24
N PRO A 29 -0.77 21.42 6.02
CA PRO A 29 0.67 21.19 5.77
C PRO A 29 1.08 19.72 5.81
N LYS A 30 0.35 18.86 6.54
CA LYS A 30 0.59 17.41 6.55
C LYS A 30 0.18 16.75 5.24
N PHE A 31 -0.93 17.19 4.64
CA PHE A 31 -1.39 16.70 3.36
C PHE A 31 -0.47 17.18 2.23
N ASP A 32 -0.05 18.45 2.26
CA ASP A 32 0.92 18.97 1.29
C ASP A 32 2.25 18.21 1.37
N TYR A 33 2.68 17.87 2.59
CA TYR A 33 3.87 17.05 2.80
C TYR A 33 3.70 15.63 2.24
N LYS A 34 2.53 15.01 2.40
CA LYS A 34 2.22 13.71 1.79
C LYS A 34 2.33 13.76 0.27
N LEU A 35 1.75 14.76 -0.38
CA LEU A 35 1.81 14.91 -1.84
C LEU A 35 3.26 15.09 -2.32
N ARG A 36 4.04 15.98 -1.68
CA ARG A 36 5.49 16.11 -1.99
C ARG A 36 6.26 14.82 -1.72
N TRP A 37 5.84 14.00 -0.77
CA TRP A 37 6.45 12.70 -0.51
C TRP A 37 6.16 11.72 -1.66
N PHE A 38 4.92 11.72 -2.16
CA PHE A 38 4.52 10.97 -3.35
C PHE A 38 5.35 11.35 -4.58
N ASP A 39 5.61 12.65 -4.79
CA ASP A 39 6.42 13.09 -5.94
C ASP A 39 7.87 12.58 -5.85
N ARG A 40 8.45 12.58 -4.64
CA ARG A 40 9.79 11.99 -4.41
C ARG A 40 9.80 10.48 -4.60
N LEU A 41 8.76 9.79 -4.10
CA LEU A 41 8.62 8.34 -4.31
C LEU A 41 8.51 8.02 -5.80
N GLN A 42 7.70 8.79 -6.54
CA GLN A 42 7.55 8.62 -8.00
C GLN A 42 8.87 8.79 -8.72
N ALA A 43 9.66 9.82 -8.41
CA ALA A 43 10.97 10.04 -9.01
C ALA A 43 11.96 8.90 -8.70
N HIS A 44 11.94 8.40 -7.46
CA HIS A 44 12.80 7.30 -7.04
C HIS A 44 12.41 5.97 -7.70
N LEU A 45 11.13 5.60 -7.63
CA LEU A 45 10.65 4.34 -8.21
C LEU A 45 10.74 4.32 -9.74
N ALA A 46 10.69 5.48 -10.41
CA ALA A 46 10.95 5.56 -11.84
C ALA A 46 12.39 5.12 -12.21
N SER A 47 13.34 5.19 -11.29
CA SER A 47 14.71 4.67 -11.52
C SER A 47 14.83 3.15 -11.32
N LEU A 48 13.79 2.51 -10.76
CA LEU A 48 13.82 1.09 -10.40
C LEU A 48 12.92 0.22 -11.28
N ILE A 49 11.91 0.80 -11.94
CA ILE A 49 10.89 0.07 -12.67
C ILE A 49 11.46 -0.75 -13.85
N ASP A 50 12.47 -0.22 -14.55
CA ASP A 50 13.09 -0.86 -15.72
C ASP A 50 14.32 -1.71 -15.39
N LEU A 51 14.60 -1.94 -14.10
CA LEU A 51 15.69 -2.84 -13.72
C LEU A 51 15.37 -4.28 -14.15
N GLU A 52 16.37 -4.99 -14.68
CA GLU A 52 16.27 -6.41 -15.00
C GLU A 52 16.10 -7.27 -13.73
N ALA A 53 16.59 -6.78 -12.59
CA ALA A 53 16.39 -7.42 -11.29
C ALA A 53 14.93 -7.26 -10.81
N PRO A 54 14.36 -8.28 -10.17
CA PRO A 54 13.06 -8.14 -9.49
C PRO A 54 13.10 -7.09 -8.39
N VAL A 55 12.12 -6.19 -8.41
CA VAL A 55 11.93 -5.14 -7.40
C VAL A 55 10.53 -5.23 -6.77
N ILE A 56 10.50 -5.26 -5.45
CA ILE A 56 9.28 -5.30 -4.64
C ILE A 56 9.25 -4.11 -3.71
N VAL A 57 8.20 -3.30 -3.76
CA VAL A 57 7.96 -2.21 -2.80
C VAL A 57 6.77 -2.57 -1.93
N ALA A 58 7.04 -2.88 -0.66
CA ALA A 58 6.06 -3.35 0.30
C ALA A 58 5.90 -2.35 1.45
N GLY A 59 4.66 -2.16 1.91
CA GLY A 59 4.42 -1.43 3.15
C GLY A 59 3.09 -0.72 3.23
N ASP A 60 2.98 0.19 4.18
CA ASP A 60 1.80 1.03 4.37
C ASP A 60 1.95 2.32 3.54
N PHE A 61 1.22 2.37 2.43
CA PHE A 61 1.20 3.54 1.54
C PHE A 61 0.26 4.63 2.04
N ASN A 62 -0.56 4.38 3.06
CA ASN A 62 -1.61 5.31 3.48
C ASN A 62 -2.43 5.79 2.27
N VAL A 63 -2.82 4.89 1.37
CA VAL A 63 -3.71 5.19 0.24
C VAL A 63 -4.74 4.10 0.09
N MET A 64 -5.98 4.51 -0.12
CA MET A 64 -7.10 3.67 -0.55
C MET A 64 -7.34 3.96 -2.05
N PRO A 65 -6.88 3.11 -2.99
CA PRO A 65 -6.90 3.41 -4.42
C PRO A 65 -8.29 3.60 -5.02
N THR A 66 -9.27 2.82 -4.57
CA THR A 66 -10.63 2.76 -5.13
C THR A 66 -11.68 2.51 -4.05
N ASP A 67 -12.96 2.61 -4.40
CA ASP A 67 -14.08 2.46 -3.46
C ASP A 67 -14.13 1.06 -2.83
N ILE A 68 -13.62 0.01 -3.49
CA ILE A 68 -13.56 -1.35 -2.93
C ILE A 68 -12.49 -1.48 -1.83
N ASP A 69 -11.54 -0.53 -1.77
CA ASP A 69 -10.43 -0.53 -0.82
C ASP A 69 -10.80 0.10 0.53
N VAL A 70 -12.08 0.46 0.73
CA VAL A 70 -12.54 1.16 1.91
C VAL A 70 -13.97 0.77 2.29
N TYR A 71 -14.21 0.53 3.57
CA TYR A 71 -15.56 0.41 4.08
C TYR A 71 -16.25 1.78 4.12
N ALA A 72 -17.46 1.85 3.55
CA ALA A 72 -18.30 3.06 3.49
C ALA A 72 -17.57 4.25 2.82
N PRO A 73 -17.18 4.13 1.53
CA PRO A 73 -16.33 5.09 0.81
C PRO A 73 -16.81 6.54 0.88
N GLU A 74 -18.12 6.76 0.96
CA GLU A 74 -18.73 8.09 1.07
C GLU A 74 -18.22 8.88 2.29
N ARG A 75 -17.84 8.19 3.37
CA ARG A 75 -17.35 8.81 4.61
C ARG A 75 -15.90 9.28 4.52
N TRP A 76 -15.17 8.86 3.49
CA TRP A 76 -13.73 9.06 3.37
C TRP A 76 -13.36 10.04 2.28
N ARG A 77 -14.31 10.57 1.50
CA ARG A 77 -14.03 11.43 0.34
C ARG A 77 -13.10 12.62 0.67
N GLU A 78 -13.19 13.14 1.89
CA GLU A 78 -12.33 14.24 2.38
C GLU A 78 -11.09 13.78 3.16
N ASP A 79 -10.93 12.48 3.43
CA ASP A 79 -9.78 11.93 4.16
C ASP A 79 -8.51 11.97 3.28
N ALA A 80 -7.38 12.31 3.89
CA ALA A 80 -6.09 12.36 3.21
C ALA A 80 -5.69 11.03 2.51
N LEU A 81 -6.21 9.89 2.92
CA LEU A 81 -5.90 8.57 2.35
C LEU A 81 -6.74 8.25 1.10
N PHE A 82 -7.86 8.95 0.89
CA PHE A 82 -8.83 8.67 -0.19
C PHE A 82 -9.11 9.87 -1.10
N ALA A 83 -8.62 11.05 -0.72
CA ALA A 83 -8.71 12.26 -1.52
C ALA A 83 -8.28 12.04 -2.97
N SER A 84 -8.95 12.73 -3.88
CA SER A 84 -8.75 12.57 -5.33
C SER A 84 -7.29 12.75 -5.77
N GLU A 85 -6.57 13.65 -5.11
CA GLU A 85 -5.18 14.01 -5.38
C GLU A 85 -4.23 12.86 -5.03
N VAL A 86 -4.52 12.15 -3.94
CA VAL A 86 -3.73 10.98 -3.50
C VAL A 86 -4.04 9.76 -4.37
N ARG A 87 -5.31 9.57 -4.76
CA ARG A 87 -5.68 8.52 -5.72
C ARG A 87 -5.03 8.74 -7.09
N LYS A 88 -4.96 10.00 -7.55
CA LYS A 88 -4.21 10.37 -8.76
C LYS A 88 -2.72 10.12 -8.60
N ALA A 89 -2.13 10.41 -7.44
CA ALA A 89 -0.72 10.13 -7.19
C ALA A 89 -0.40 8.62 -7.20
N TRP A 90 -1.31 7.80 -6.66
CA TRP A 90 -1.23 6.34 -6.77
C TRP A 90 -1.34 5.87 -8.22
N GLN A 91 -2.31 6.38 -8.98
CA GLN A 91 -2.45 6.01 -10.39
C GLN A 91 -1.18 6.35 -11.20
N ARG A 92 -0.58 7.53 -10.96
CA ARG A 92 0.69 7.90 -11.62
C ARG A 92 1.84 6.93 -11.32
N LEU A 93 1.87 6.27 -10.16
CA LEU A 93 2.84 5.20 -9.90
C LEU A 93 2.55 3.98 -10.77
N LEU A 94 1.29 3.54 -10.82
CA LEU A 94 0.91 2.40 -11.67
C LEU A 94 1.16 2.68 -13.16
N ASP A 95 0.94 3.92 -13.60
CA ASP A 95 1.19 4.34 -14.98
C ASP A 95 2.68 4.26 -15.38
N GLN A 96 3.62 4.16 -14.43
CA GLN A 96 5.03 3.87 -14.73
C GLN A 96 5.25 2.41 -15.15
N GLY A 97 4.31 1.51 -14.87
CA GLY A 97 4.42 0.06 -15.09
C GLY A 97 4.40 -0.77 -13.81
N TRP A 98 4.34 -0.15 -12.62
CA TRP A 98 4.22 -0.87 -11.35
C TRP A 98 2.87 -1.59 -11.25
N THR A 99 2.89 -2.82 -10.75
CA THR A 99 1.70 -3.63 -10.53
C THR A 99 1.39 -3.80 -9.05
N ASP A 100 0.15 -3.51 -8.63
CA ASP A 100 -0.38 -3.84 -7.31
C ASP A 100 -0.68 -5.34 -7.24
N ALA A 101 0.24 -6.11 -6.65
CA ALA A 101 0.19 -7.57 -6.66
C ALA A 101 -1.10 -8.13 -6.03
N ILE A 102 -1.56 -7.52 -4.93
CA ILE A 102 -2.77 -7.98 -4.23
C ILE A 102 -4.01 -7.71 -5.05
N ARG A 103 -4.10 -6.53 -5.70
CA ARG A 103 -5.23 -6.24 -6.59
C ARG A 103 -5.21 -7.09 -7.86
N LEU A 104 -4.03 -7.45 -8.38
CA LEU A 104 -3.92 -8.37 -9.52
C LEU A 104 -4.47 -9.76 -9.17
N LEU A 105 -4.06 -10.31 -8.02
CA LEU A 105 -4.50 -11.65 -7.57
C LEU A 105 -6.00 -11.66 -7.23
N HIS A 106 -6.51 -10.57 -6.68
CA HIS A 106 -7.90 -10.45 -6.21
C HIS A 106 -8.59 -9.22 -6.83
N PRO A 107 -8.91 -9.26 -8.14
CA PRO A 107 -9.37 -8.07 -8.86
C PRO A 107 -10.70 -7.53 -8.34
N THR A 108 -11.60 -8.41 -7.89
CA THR A 108 -12.97 -8.07 -7.51
C THR A 108 -13.27 -8.23 -6.03
N GLU A 109 -12.31 -8.71 -5.24
CA GLU A 109 -12.54 -8.95 -3.82
C GLU A 109 -12.36 -7.67 -2.99
N THR A 110 -13.19 -7.58 -1.95
CA THR A 110 -13.05 -6.56 -0.91
C THR A 110 -12.08 -7.06 0.14
N ILE A 111 -10.85 -6.57 0.07
CA ILE A 111 -9.75 -6.94 0.96
C ILE A 111 -9.35 -5.71 1.76
N TYR A 112 -9.19 -5.85 3.07
CA TYR A 112 -8.70 -4.80 3.94
C TYR A 112 -7.44 -5.26 4.66
N THR A 113 -6.58 -4.31 5.01
CA THR A 113 -5.29 -4.53 5.68
C THR A 113 -5.15 -3.74 6.96
N PHE A 114 -6.15 -2.90 7.28
CA PHE A 114 -6.18 -2.04 8.45
C PHE A 114 -7.61 -1.90 9.00
N TRP A 115 -7.73 -1.92 10.33
CA TRP A 115 -8.97 -1.65 11.05
C TRP A 115 -8.69 -0.85 12.32
N LYS A 116 -9.34 0.31 12.43
CA LYS A 116 -9.30 1.14 13.65
C LYS A 116 -9.67 0.30 14.88
N TYR A 117 -9.03 0.57 16.02
CA TYR A 117 -9.31 -0.15 17.27
C TYR A 117 -10.72 0.08 17.83
N TRP A 118 -11.32 1.22 17.51
CA TRP A 118 -12.60 1.61 18.09
C TRP A 118 -13.80 0.89 17.46
N ARG A 119 -14.93 0.91 18.16
CA ARG A 119 -16.25 0.49 17.63
C ARG A 119 -16.27 -0.89 16.98
N ARG A 120 -15.40 -1.81 17.41
CA ARG A 120 -15.33 -3.18 16.88
C ARG A 120 -15.21 -3.20 15.35
N SER A 121 -14.35 -2.33 14.80
CA SER A 121 -14.19 -2.19 13.34
C SER A 121 -13.66 -3.48 12.71
N PHE A 122 -12.78 -4.21 13.38
CA PHE A 122 -12.28 -5.49 12.87
C PHE A 122 -13.39 -6.54 12.80
N GLU A 123 -14.16 -6.73 13.87
CA GLU A 123 -15.21 -7.75 13.93
C GLU A 123 -16.38 -7.48 12.98
N ARG A 124 -16.59 -6.21 12.60
CA ARG A 124 -17.60 -5.81 11.60
C ARG A 124 -17.04 -5.73 10.18
N ASN A 125 -15.77 -6.09 10.00
CA ASN A 125 -15.00 -5.91 8.77
C ASN A 125 -15.11 -4.48 8.17
N ALA A 126 -15.09 -3.46 9.03
CA ALA A 126 -15.11 -2.05 8.64
C ALA A 126 -13.69 -1.52 8.51
N GLY A 127 -12.99 -1.94 7.45
CA GLY A 127 -11.55 -1.73 7.26
C GLY A 127 -11.17 -0.85 6.06
N LEU A 128 -9.86 -0.74 5.85
CA LEU A 128 -9.20 -0.04 4.75
C LEU A 128 -8.11 -0.94 4.15
N ARG A 129 -7.89 -0.87 2.83
CA ARG A 129 -6.70 -1.45 2.17
C ARG A 129 -5.66 -0.37 1.94
N ILE A 130 -4.65 -0.34 2.81
CA ILE A 130 -3.57 0.67 2.78
C ILE A 130 -2.16 0.07 2.82
N GLY A 131 -2.06 -1.20 3.23
CA GLY A 131 -0.91 -2.06 2.96
C GLY A 131 -0.94 -2.61 1.54
N HIS A 132 0.14 -2.40 0.77
CA HIS A 132 0.24 -2.81 -0.63
C HIS A 132 1.61 -3.42 -0.95
N PHE A 133 1.67 -4.13 -2.06
CA PHE A 133 2.88 -4.62 -2.71
C PHE A 133 2.90 -4.11 -4.15
N LEU A 134 3.91 -3.31 -4.51
CA LEU A 134 4.16 -2.90 -5.90
C LEU A 134 5.32 -3.70 -6.48
N PHE A 135 5.10 -4.26 -7.66
CA PHE A 135 6.05 -5.11 -8.36
C PHE A 135 6.44 -4.47 -9.69
N ASN A 136 7.73 -4.54 -10.04
CA ASN A 136 8.18 -4.31 -11.42
C ASN A 136 7.91 -5.57 -12.29
N PRO A 137 8.06 -5.50 -13.62
CA PRO A 137 7.74 -6.65 -14.48
C PRO A 137 8.52 -7.93 -14.15
N PRO A 138 9.85 -7.93 -13.92
CA PRO A 138 10.58 -9.14 -13.52
C PRO A 138 10.13 -9.74 -12.17
N ALA A 139 9.69 -8.91 -11.21
CA ALA A 139 9.10 -9.42 -9.98
C ALA A 139 7.72 -10.04 -10.24
N LEU A 140 6.93 -9.44 -11.13
CA LEU A 140 5.60 -9.91 -11.45
C LEU A 140 5.62 -11.33 -12.04
N ASP A 141 6.59 -11.63 -12.90
CA ASP A 141 6.77 -12.96 -13.49
C ASP A 141 7.01 -14.07 -12.45
N ARG A 142 7.38 -13.69 -11.22
CA ARG A 142 7.66 -14.58 -10.10
C ARG A 142 6.57 -14.57 -9.03
N LEU A 143 5.49 -13.81 -9.21
CA LEU A 143 4.38 -13.80 -8.25
C LEU A 143 3.57 -15.10 -8.36
N LEU A 144 3.49 -15.86 -7.26
CA LEU A 144 2.73 -17.11 -7.20
C LEU A 144 1.39 -16.96 -6.48
N ALA A 145 1.40 -16.31 -5.32
CA ALA A 145 0.23 -16.08 -4.49
C ALA A 145 0.43 -14.86 -3.58
N GLY A 146 -0.62 -14.47 -2.87
CA GLY A 146 -0.53 -13.42 -1.87
C GLY A 146 -1.89 -13.08 -1.29
N GLU A 147 -1.95 -12.89 0.02
CA GLU A 147 -3.19 -12.63 0.75
C GLU A 147 -2.95 -11.70 1.95
N VAL A 148 -4.04 -11.39 2.67
CA VAL A 148 -3.98 -10.74 3.97
C VAL A 148 -4.23 -11.76 5.06
N ASP A 149 -3.25 -11.96 5.94
CA ASP A 149 -3.42 -12.81 7.11
C ASP A 149 -4.10 -12.03 8.23
N THR A 150 -5.40 -12.22 8.40
CA THR A 150 -6.19 -11.55 9.44
C THR A 150 -6.06 -12.21 10.82
N ARG A 151 -5.43 -13.39 10.93
CA ARG A 151 -5.33 -14.12 12.21
C ARG A 151 -4.56 -13.31 13.27
N PRO A 152 -3.38 -12.71 12.97
CA PRO A 152 -2.68 -11.85 13.93
C PRO A 152 -3.52 -10.65 14.38
N ARG A 153 -4.30 -10.06 13.47
CA ARG A 153 -5.23 -8.96 13.79
C ARG A 153 -6.36 -9.37 14.74
N GLY A 154 -6.62 -10.66 14.91
CA GLY A 154 -7.55 -11.19 15.89
C GLY A 154 -6.96 -11.44 17.28
N TRP A 155 -5.65 -11.27 17.48
CA TRP A 155 -5.00 -11.49 18.77
C TRP A 155 -5.24 -10.35 19.77
N ASP A 156 -5.03 -10.62 21.06
CA ASP A 156 -5.04 -9.58 22.07
C ASP A 156 -3.84 -8.62 21.89
N LYS A 157 -4.07 -7.32 22.06
CA LYS A 157 -3.08 -6.24 21.89
C LYS A 157 -2.28 -6.28 20.58
N THR A 158 -2.94 -6.67 19.49
CA THR A 158 -2.38 -6.64 18.13
C THR A 158 -2.23 -5.22 17.57
N SER A 159 -1.42 -5.09 16.52
CA SER A 159 -1.46 -3.97 15.57
C SER A 159 -2.87 -3.78 14.98
N ASP A 160 -3.17 -2.56 14.54
CA ASP A 160 -4.38 -2.21 13.78
C ASP A 160 -4.28 -2.65 12.32
N HIS A 161 -3.08 -3.00 11.86
CA HIS A 161 -2.83 -3.66 10.57
C HIS A 161 -2.80 -5.19 10.68
N ALA A 162 -3.23 -5.84 9.60
CA ALA A 162 -2.97 -7.26 9.36
C ALA A 162 -1.75 -7.42 8.44
N PRO A 163 -0.91 -8.45 8.63
CA PRO A 163 0.14 -8.79 7.68
C PRO A 163 -0.43 -9.05 6.29
N VAL A 164 0.24 -8.48 5.28
CA VAL A 164 0.04 -8.82 3.88
C VAL A 164 1.26 -9.62 3.45
N TRP A 165 1.05 -10.73 2.78
CA TRP A 165 2.13 -11.60 2.34
C TRP A 165 1.98 -11.94 0.87
N ILE A 166 3.09 -12.35 0.27
CA ILE A 166 3.18 -12.87 -1.09
C ILE A 166 4.00 -14.16 -1.05
N GLU A 167 3.67 -15.09 -1.94
CA GLU A 167 4.53 -16.20 -2.31
C GLU A 167 5.25 -15.84 -3.60
N PHE A 168 6.58 -15.96 -3.57
CA PHE A 168 7.47 -15.51 -4.62
C PHE A 168 8.30 -16.68 -5.11
N GLY A 169 8.22 -16.99 -6.40
CA GLY A 169 8.97 -18.07 -7.03
C GLY A 169 10.47 -17.78 -7.08
N ASP A 170 11.25 -18.84 -7.32
CA ASP A 170 12.72 -18.78 -7.47
C ASP A 170 13.19 -18.02 -8.71
#